data_AF-A0A316LTQ5-F1
#
_entry.id   AF-A0A316LTQ5-F1
#
_cell.length_a   1.000
_cell.length_b   1.000
_cell.length_c   1.000
_cell.angle_alpha   90.00
_cell.angle_beta   90.00
_cell.angle_gamma   90.00
#
_symmetry.space_group_name_H-M   'P 1'
#
loop_
_entity.id
_entity.type
_entity.pdbx_description
1 polymer ?
#
loop_
_entity_poly.entity_id
_entity_poly.type
_entity_poly.pdbx_seq_one_letter_code
_entity_poly.pdbx_strand_id
1 'polypeptide(L)'
;MKLTKRMVALAACLMLCMAVLAGCSGKTALAQKQPQEGDTVYQLSGKCTAEVKDGKVTIYLHSNLLEGTAVQFCLDTYDGTQLASATYSVSGEAISATFEMEPAWEGKLIYASVAAAPSLGKQPSAVTEAYGRYFQNIEGDCVIWNKSENIFLAQSGKIQL
;
A
#
# COMPACT_ATOMS: atom_id res chain seq x y z
N MET A 1 -10.26 -40.20 43.75
CA MET A 1 -9.67 -41.15 42.77
C MET A 1 -8.17 -40.86 42.68
N LYS A 2 -7.29 -41.74 43.19
CA LYS A 2 -5.83 -41.50 43.19
C LYS A 2 -5.28 -41.87 41.81
N LEU A 3 -4.88 -40.88 41.01
CA LEU A 3 -4.20 -41.11 39.74
C LEU A 3 -2.87 -41.84 40.01
N THR A 4 -2.69 -43.00 39.41
CA THR A 4 -1.47 -43.79 39.54
C THR A 4 -0.39 -43.22 38.63
N LYS A 5 0.90 -43.35 39.03
CA LYS A 5 2.06 -42.78 38.32
C LYS A 5 2.13 -43.14 36.83
N ARG A 6 1.49 -44.25 36.40
CA ARG A 6 1.37 -44.67 35.00
C ARG A 6 0.38 -43.83 34.19
N MET A 7 -0.71 -43.34 34.80
CA MET A 7 -1.66 -42.43 34.15
C MET A 7 -1.11 -41.01 34.00
N VAL A 8 -0.26 -40.58 34.93
CA VAL A 8 0.43 -39.27 34.85
C VAL A 8 1.45 -39.25 33.72
N ALA A 9 2.18 -40.35 33.50
CA ALA A 9 3.15 -40.47 32.41
C ALA A 9 2.46 -40.47 31.02
N LEU A 10 1.31 -41.14 30.89
CA LEU A 10 0.55 -41.16 29.63
C LEU A 10 -0.02 -39.78 29.28
N ALA A 11 -0.51 -39.03 30.27
CA ALA A 11 -1.04 -37.68 30.07
C ALA A 11 0.04 -36.68 29.65
N ALA A 12 1.26 -36.80 30.19
CA ALA A 12 2.39 -35.95 29.83
C ALA A 12 2.89 -36.20 28.40
N CYS A 13 2.95 -37.46 27.94
CA CYS A 13 3.30 -37.78 26.56
C CYS A 13 2.24 -37.31 25.55
N LEU A 14 0.94 -37.41 25.89
CA LEU A 14 -0.13 -36.97 25.01
C LEU A 14 -0.15 -35.44 24.82
N MET A 15 0.14 -34.68 25.88
CA MET A 15 0.28 -33.22 25.81
C MET A 15 1.52 -32.79 25.00
N LEU A 16 2.62 -33.54 25.08
CA LEU A 16 3.83 -33.26 24.29
C LEU A 16 3.60 -33.52 22.80
N CYS A 17 2.88 -34.60 22.43
CA CYS A 17 2.58 -34.91 21.03
C CYS A 17 1.60 -33.91 20.37
N MET A 18 0.68 -33.32 21.12
CA MET A 18 -0.22 -32.27 20.60
C MET A 18 0.49 -30.94 20.32
N ALA A 19 1.60 -30.65 20.99
CA ALA A 19 2.40 -29.46 20.74
C ALA A 19 3.22 -29.54 19.43
N VAL A 20 3.54 -30.76 18.94
CA VAL A 20 4.34 -30.94 17.71
C VAL A 20 3.47 -30.88 16.45
N LEU A 21 2.16 -31.11 16.56
CA LEU A 21 1.22 -31.09 15.41
C LEU A 21 0.67 -29.69 15.08
N ALA A 22 0.87 -28.69 15.94
CA ALA A 22 0.53 -27.29 15.64
C ALA A 22 1.63 -26.56 14.84
N GLY A 23 2.77 -27.21 14.57
CA GLY A 23 3.97 -26.60 14.02
C GLY A 23 4.08 -26.58 12.49
N CYS A 24 3.08 -27.02 11.72
CA CYS A 24 3.17 -27.06 10.25
C CYS A 24 1.87 -26.67 9.56
N SER A 25 1.48 -25.38 9.65
CA SER A 25 0.59 -24.77 8.64
C SER A 25 0.53 -23.24 8.71
N GLY A 26 1.62 -22.58 9.14
CA GLY A 26 1.68 -21.12 9.15
C GLY A 26 2.03 -20.60 7.76
N LYS A 27 1.04 -20.31 6.91
CA LYS A 27 1.27 -19.30 5.86
C LYS A 27 1.54 -18.00 6.61
N THR A 28 2.79 -17.55 6.66
CA THR A 28 3.14 -16.25 7.24
C THR A 28 2.45 -15.18 6.41
N ALA A 29 1.29 -14.70 6.87
CA ALA A 29 0.61 -13.59 6.23
C ALA A 29 1.49 -12.34 6.36
N LEU A 30 1.50 -11.50 5.32
CA LEU A 30 2.14 -10.20 5.40
C LEU A 30 1.42 -9.37 6.47
N ALA A 31 2.14 -9.04 7.54
CA ALA A 31 1.61 -8.22 8.62
C ALA A 31 1.75 -6.73 8.28
N GLN A 32 0.63 -6.01 8.28
CA GLN A 32 0.59 -4.56 8.18
C GLN A 32 1.26 -3.92 9.39
N LYS A 33 1.99 -2.82 9.20
CA LYS A 33 2.53 -2.04 10.32
C LYS A 33 1.39 -1.31 11.01
N GLN A 34 1.29 -1.49 12.33
CA GLN A 34 0.22 -0.94 13.15
C GLN A 34 0.66 0.36 13.84
N PRO A 35 -0.27 1.30 14.10
CA PRO A 35 -0.03 2.45 14.97
C PRO A 35 0.41 2.03 16.37
N GLN A 36 1.12 2.90 17.08
CA GLN A 36 1.39 2.70 18.51
C GLN A 36 0.20 3.15 19.36
N GLU A 37 0.13 2.67 20.61
CA GLU A 37 -0.91 3.12 21.54
C GLU A 37 -0.80 4.63 21.77
N GLY A 38 -1.91 5.34 21.54
CA GLY A 38 -1.98 6.80 21.67
C GLY A 38 -1.64 7.58 20.39
N ASP A 39 -1.20 6.91 19.32
CA ASP A 39 -1.00 7.57 18.02
C ASP A 39 -2.34 8.00 17.41
N THR A 40 -2.35 9.16 16.77
CA THR A 40 -3.48 9.59 15.93
C THR A 40 -3.50 8.77 14.65
N VAL A 41 -4.63 8.14 14.34
CA VAL A 41 -4.84 7.43 13.08
C VAL A 41 -5.55 8.34 12.08
N TYR A 42 -4.96 8.47 10.89
CA TYR A 42 -5.47 9.29 9.81
C TYR A 42 -6.27 8.44 8.82
N GLN A 43 -7.56 8.70 8.71
CA GLN A 43 -8.42 8.07 7.71
C GLN A 43 -8.22 8.75 6.36
N LEU A 44 -7.61 8.05 5.41
CA LEU A 44 -7.31 8.54 4.09
C LEU A 44 -8.38 8.16 3.08
N SER A 45 -8.54 9.03 2.10
CA SER A 45 -9.36 8.82 0.91
C SER A 45 -8.63 9.39 -0.30
N GLY A 46 -8.85 8.74 -1.44
CA GLY A 46 -8.16 9.09 -2.67
C GLY A 46 -8.91 8.57 -3.88
N LYS A 47 -8.96 9.40 -4.93
CA LYS A 47 -9.47 9.01 -6.24
C LYS A 47 -8.48 9.42 -7.31
N CYS A 48 -8.11 8.46 -8.14
CA CYS A 48 -7.29 8.68 -9.32
C CYS A 48 -8.18 8.59 -10.56
N THR A 49 -8.07 9.56 -11.46
CA THR A 49 -8.67 9.51 -12.80
C THR A 49 -7.61 9.89 -13.83
N ALA A 50 -7.84 9.56 -15.09
CA ALA A 50 -6.97 10.00 -16.17
C ALA A 50 -7.78 10.40 -17.40
N GLU A 51 -7.23 11.33 -18.18
CA GLU A 51 -7.75 11.79 -19.46
C GLU A 51 -6.68 11.62 -20.53
N VAL A 52 -7.08 11.11 -21.70
CA VAL A 52 -6.23 11.03 -22.89
C VAL A 52 -6.72 12.07 -23.89
N LYS A 53 -5.87 13.03 -24.23
CA LYS A 53 -6.23 14.14 -25.12
C LYS A 53 -5.00 14.72 -25.79
N ASP A 54 -5.09 15.02 -27.08
CA ASP A 54 -4.07 15.71 -27.86
C ASP A 54 -2.66 15.07 -27.76
N GLY A 55 -2.61 13.73 -27.76
CA GLY A 55 -1.36 12.97 -27.63
C GLY A 55 -0.76 12.98 -26.21
N LYS A 56 -1.56 13.28 -25.19
CA LYS A 56 -1.13 13.34 -23.80
C LYS A 56 -2.04 12.53 -22.90
N VAL A 57 -1.46 11.99 -21.83
CA VAL A 57 -2.19 11.37 -20.73
C VAL A 57 -2.04 12.26 -19.50
N THR A 58 -3.14 12.81 -18.99
CA THR A 58 -3.15 13.58 -17.75
C THR A 58 -3.80 12.76 -16.64
N ILE A 59 -3.07 12.55 -15.55
CA ILE A 59 -3.53 11.86 -14.35
C ILE A 59 -3.93 12.92 -13.32
N TYR A 60 -5.09 12.72 -12.68
CA TYR A 60 -5.60 13.57 -11.62
C TYR A 60 -5.72 12.78 -10.34
N LEU A 61 -5.19 13.33 -9.25
CA LEU A 61 -5.41 12.85 -7.89
C LEU A 61 -6.31 13.83 -7.16
N HIS A 62 -7.41 13.33 -6.61
CA HIS A 62 -8.17 14.00 -5.55
C HIS A 62 -7.97 13.21 -4.26
N SER A 63 -7.47 13.84 -3.19
CA SER A 63 -7.19 13.15 -1.92
C SER A 63 -7.23 14.09 -0.72
N ASN A 64 -7.32 13.50 0.48
CA ASN A 64 -7.11 14.21 1.74
C ASN A 64 -5.70 13.97 2.33
N LEU A 65 -4.71 13.64 1.48
CA LEU A 65 -3.32 13.56 1.91
C LEU A 65 -2.87 14.92 2.45
N LEU A 66 -2.00 14.88 3.45
CA LEU A 66 -1.41 16.08 4.04
C LEU A 66 -0.64 16.86 2.97
N GLU A 67 -0.80 18.18 2.96
CA GLU A 67 -0.03 19.05 2.08
C GLU A 67 1.47 18.80 2.25
N GLY A 68 2.20 18.78 1.13
CA GLY A 68 3.62 18.44 1.10
C GLY A 68 3.93 16.95 1.00
N THR A 69 2.95 16.05 1.18
CA THR A 69 3.15 14.60 0.95
C THR A 69 3.70 14.36 -0.44
N ALA A 70 4.83 13.66 -0.54
CA ALA A 70 5.38 13.28 -1.84
C ALA A 70 4.56 12.10 -2.39
N VAL A 71 4.06 12.25 -3.60
CA VAL A 71 3.32 11.22 -4.33
C VAL A 71 4.02 10.92 -5.66
N GLN A 72 4.02 9.66 -6.05
CA GLN A 72 4.48 9.22 -7.37
C GLN A 72 3.27 8.95 -8.25
N PHE A 73 3.20 9.65 -9.38
CA PHE A 73 2.28 9.36 -10.48
C PHE A 73 2.93 8.36 -11.42
N CYS A 74 2.21 7.31 -11.80
CA CYS A 74 2.68 6.27 -12.71
C CYS A 74 1.65 5.96 -13.80
N LEU A 75 2.15 5.66 -14.99
CA LEU A 75 1.41 4.97 -16.05
C LEU A 75 2.04 3.59 -16.24
N ASP A 76 1.26 2.55 -15.98
CA ASP A 76 1.71 1.17 -16.11
C ASP A 76 0.78 0.42 -17.06
N THR A 77 1.33 -0.48 -17.87
CA THR A 77 0.55 -1.43 -18.67
C THR A 77 -0.08 -2.49 -17.77
N TYR A 78 -1.11 -3.18 -18.27
CA TYR A 78 -1.74 -4.30 -17.56
C TYR A 78 -0.76 -5.41 -17.14
N ASP A 79 0.32 -5.62 -17.88
CA ASP A 79 1.35 -6.61 -17.57
C ASP A 79 2.40 -6.14 -16.56
N GLY A 80 2.28 -4.90 -16.03
CA GLY A 80 3.15 -4.33 -15.02
C GLY A 80 4.38 -3.61 -15.56
N THR A 81 4.44 -3.32 -16.86
CA THR A 81 5.51 -2.47 -17.44
C THR A 81 5.22 -0.99 -17.17
N GLN A 82 6.14 -0.31 -16.48
CA GLN A 82 6.05 1.14 -16.30
C GLN A 82 6.39 1.86 -17.61
N LEU A 83 5.46 2.71 -18.07
CA LEU A 83 5.62 3.56 -19.25
C LEU A 83 6.19 4.92 -18.87
N ALA A 84 5.68 5.52 -17.80
CA ALA A 84 6.14 6.80 -17.30
C ALA A 84 5.89 6.93 -15.79
N SER A 85 6.72 7.73 -15.11
CA SER A 85 6.46 8.13 -13.74
C SER A 85 7.07 9.50 -13.41
N ALA A 86 6.46 10.19 -12.45
CA ALA A 86 6.95 11.45 -11.93
C ALA A 86 6.51 11.65 -10.47
N THR A 87 7.33 12.33 -9.68
CA THR A 87 7.03 12.61 -8.26
C THR A 87 6.67 14.06 -8.06
N TYR A 88 5.61 14.32 -7.29
CA TYR A 88 5.13 15.66 -6.96
C TYR A 88 4.81 15.75 -5.47
N SER A 89 4.75 16.97 -4.94
CA SER A 89 4.21 17.23 -3.62
C SER A 89 2.73 17.61 -3.73
N VAL A 90 1.90 17.06 -2.85
CA VAL A 90 0.49 17.46 -2.70
C VAL A 90 0.42 18.94 -2.33
N SER A 91 -0.35 19.72 -3.09
CA SER A 91 -0.51 21.17 -2.93
C SER A 91 -1.99 21.56 -2.93
N GLY A 92 -2.76 20.97 -2.01
CA GLY A 92 -4.22 21.10 -1.93
C GLY A 92 -4.94 19.77 -2.21
N GLU A 93 -6.27 19.83 -2.31
CA GLU A 93 -7.12 18.63 -2.46
C GLU A 93 -6.97 17.91 -3.80
N ALA A 94 -6.50 18.63 -4.84
CA ALA A 94 -6.37 18.12 -6.19
C ALA A 94 -5.04 18.51 -6.82
N ILE A 95 -4.34 17.55 -7.42
CA ILE A 95 -3.12 17.76 -8.20
C ILE A 95 -3.13 16.87 -9.45
N SER A 96 -2.30 17.18 -10.44
CA SER A 96 -2.24 16.42 -11.69
C SER A 96 -0.83 16.36 -12.28
N ALA A 97 -0.61 15.35 -13.11
CA ALA A 97 0.61 15.16 -13.89
C ALA A 97 0.26 14.79 -15.32
N THR A 98 0.93 15.40 -16.30
CA THR A 98 0.72 15.15 -17.72
C THR A 98 1.96 14.50 -18.33
N PHE A 99 1.75 13.43 -19.08
CA PHE A 99 2.78 12.71 -19.82
C PHE A 99 2.49 12.80 -21.32
N GLU A 100 3.52 13.11 -22.11
CA GLU A 100 3.44 13.04 -23.57
C GLU A 100 3.43 11.58 -24.00
N MET A 101 2.52 11.20 -24.91
CA MET A 101 2.47 9.85 -25.44
C MET A 101 3.64 9.58 -26.36
N GLU A 102 4.29 8.44 -26.18
CA GLU A 102 5.29 7.94 -27.11
C GLU A 102 4.64 7.00 -28.14
N PRO A 103 5.16 6.92 -29.38
CA PRO A 103 4.64 5.99 -30.40
C PRO A 103 4.59 4.53 -29.95
N ALA A 104 5.49 4.13 -29.04
CA ALA A 104 5.53 2.78 -28.47
C ALA A 104 4.39 2.47 -27.48
N TRP A 105 3.56 3.46 -27.14
CA TRP A 105 2.43 3.29 -26.23
C TRP A 105 1.11 3.03 -26.97
N GLU A 106 1.06 3.30 -28.27
CA GLU A 106 -0.13 3.15 -29.12
C GLU A 106 -0.73 1.73 -29.02
N GLY A 107 -2.05 1.66 -28.82
CA GLY A 107 -2.78 0.40 -28.71
C GLY A 107 -2.59 -0.34 -27.37
N LYS A 108 -1.77 0.19 -26.45
CA LYS A 108 -1.58 -0.43 -25.13
C LYS A 108 -2.75 -0.15 -24.21
N LEU A 109 -3.03 -1.16 -23.39
CA LEU A 109 -3.94 -1.06 -22.27
C LEU A 109 -3.16 -0.65 -21.02
N ILE A 110 -3.53 0.48 -20.42
CA ILE A 110 -2.80 1.05 -19.28
C ILE A 110 -3.71 1.36 -18.10
N TYR A 111 -3.08 1.55 -16.94
CA TYR A 111 -3.67 2.09 -15.72
C TYR A 111 -2.80 3.25 -15.24
N ALA A 112 -3.44 4.36 -14.91
CA ALA A 112 -2.82 5.42 -14.13
C ALA A 112 -2.95 5.10 -12.63
N SER A 113 -1.89 5.33 -11.87
CA SER A 113 -1.89 5.22 -10.42
C SER A 113 -1.13 6.36 -9.76
N VAL A 114 -1.51 6.67 -8.52
CA VAL A 114 -0.80 7.62 -7.66
C VAL A 114 -0.58 6.98 -6.31
N ALA A 115 0.68 6.94 -5.87
CA ALA A 115 1.08 6.30 -4.63
C ALA A 115 1.86 7.25 -3.72
N ALA A 116 1.67 7.13 -2.41
CA ALA A 116 2.54 7.72 -1.40
C ALA A 116 2.99 6.65 -0.41
N ALA A 117 4.29 6.59 -0.18
CA ALA A 117 4.91 5.69 0.79
C ALA A 117 6.17 6.35 1.36
N PRO A 118 6.67 5.90 2.52
CA PRO A 118 7.95 6.34 3.07
C PRO A 118 9.11 6.20 2.09
N SER A 119 9.11 5.14 1.28
CA SER A 119 10.13 4.87 0.25
C SER A 119 9.97 5.69 -1.04
N LEU A 120 8.82 6.34 -1.24
CA LEU A 120 8.50 7.07 -2.46
C LEU A 120 8.74 8.57 -2.28
N GLY A 121 9.70 9.09 -3.03
CA GLY A 121 10.16 10.46 -2.87
C GLY A 121 10.85 10.68 -1.53
N LYS A 122 11.22 11.94 -1.25
CA LYS A 122 11.76 12.34 0.05
C LYS A 122 10.62 12.95 0.87
N GLN A 123 9.92 12.13 1.65
CA GLN A 123 8.82 12.60 2.48
C GLN A 123 9.30 13.68 3.47
N PRO A 124 8.56 14.80 3.62
CA PRO A 124 8.86 15.80 4.63
C PRO A 124 8.74 15.24 6.06
N SER A 125 9.48 15.82 7.01
CA SER A 125 9.43 15.41 8.42
C SER A 125 8.00 15.47 8.98
N ALA A 126 7.27 16.55 8.69
CA ALA A 126 5.88 16.74 9.11
C ALA A 126 4.97 15.58 8.67
N VAL A 127 5.17 15.06 7.45
CA VAL A 127 4.40 13.92 6.93
C VAL A 127 4.77 12.64 7.67
N THR A 128 6.05 12.38 7.89
CA THR A 128 6.51 11.19 8.63
C THR A 128 6.21 11.24 10.13
N GLU A 129 6.07 12.43 10.72
CA GLU A 129 5.62 12.62 12.10
C GLU A 129 4.13 12.34 12.24
N ALA A 130 3.31 12.80 11.27
CA ALA A 130 1.87 12.54 11.26
C ALA A 130 1.56 11.07 10.94
N TYR A 131 2.03 10.57 9.81
CA TYR A 131 1.71 9.23 9.31
C TYR A 131 2.59 8.14 9.91
N GLY A 132 3.68 8.51 10.59
CA GLY A 132 4.66 7.57 11.13
C GLY A 132 5.72 7.17 10.11
N ARG A 133 6.87 6.68 10.60
CA ARG A 133 8.04 6.33 9.79
C ARG A 133 7.76 5.27 8.71
N TYR A 134 6.80 4.38 8.96
CA TYR A 134 6.38 3.34 8.02
C TYR A 134 5.00 3.62 7.43
N PHE A 135 4.52 4.86 7.56
CA PHE A 135 3.12 5.23 7.34
C PHE A 135 2.15 4.37 8.16
N GLN A 136 2.57 3.89 9.33
CA GLN A 136 1.77 2.97 10.13
C GLN A 136 0.53 3.61 10.75
N ASN A 137 0.42 4.95 10.72
CA ASN A 137 -0.68 5.72 11.32
C ASN A 137 -1.75 6.12 10.29
N ILE A 138 -1.78 5.50 9.10
CA ILE A 138 -2.80 5.74 8.07
C ILE A 138 -3.69 4.52 7.88
N GLU A 139 -4.97 4.75 7.60
CA GLU A 139 -5.97 3.74 7.28
C GLU A 139 -6.90 4.21 6.16
N GLY A 140 -7.70 3.30 5.62
CA GLY A 140 -8.68 3.57 4.57
C GLY A 140 -8.62 2.54 3.44
N ASP A 141 -9.64 2.51 2.59
CA ASP A 141 -9.73 1.56 1.47
C ASP A 141 -8.61 1.76 0.43
N CYS A 142 -8.01 2.96 0.39
CA CYS A 142 -6.86 3.28 -0.45
C CYS A 142 -5.52 2.92 0.18
N VAL A 143 -5.49 2.26 1.34
CA VAL A 143 -4.25 1.89 2.02
C VAL A 143 -3.96 0.40 1.81
N ILE A 144 -2.84 0.12 1.16
CA ILE A 144 -2.27 -1.23 1.04
C ILE A 144 -0.97 -1.31 1.85
N TRP A 145 -0.39 -2.50 1.96
CA TRP A 145 0.87 -2.66 2.69
C TRP A 145 1.75 -3.76 2.10
N ASN A 146 3.05 -3.62 2.36
CA ASN A 146 4.03 -4.66 2.13
C ASN A 146 4.76 -4.97 3.46
N LYS A 147 5.85 -5.74 3.40
CA LYS A 147 6.62 -6.12 4.60
C LYS A 147 7.30 -4.93 5.31
N SER A 148 7.51 -3.83 4.60
CA SER A 148 8.33 -2.70 5.02
C SER A 148 7.48 -1.51 5.47
N GLU A 149 6.35 -1.25 4.81
CA GLU A 149 5.60 0.00 4.95
C GLU A 149 4.13 -0.15 4.54
N ASN A 150 3.31 0.81 4.98
CA ASN A 150 1.97 1.05 4.48
C ASN A 150 2.04 2.08 3.35
N ILE A 151 1.12 1.99 2.39
CA ILE A 151 1.16 2.72 1.13
C ILE A 151 -0.24 3.25 0.84
N PHE A 152 -0.38 4.55 0.69
CA PHE A 152 -1.55 5.11 0.02
C PHE A 152 -1.44 4.80 -1.47
N LEU A 153 -2.50 4.23 -2.06
CA LEU A 153 -2.60 3.94 -3.48
C LEU A 153 -4.00 4.30 -4.00
N ALA A 154 -4.05 5.19 -4.99
CA ALA A 154 -5.23 5.44 -5.78
C ALA A 154 -4.96 5.01 -7.23
N GLN A 155 -5.85 4.22 -7.83
CA GLN A 155 -5.73 3.74 -9.21
C GLN A 155 -6.96 4.15 -10.02
N SER A 156 -6.73 4.53 -11.26
CA SER A 156 -7.77 4.80 -12.25
C SER A 156 -8.42 3.52 -12.77
N GLY A 157 -9.50 3.68 -13.54
CA GLY A 157 -10.00 2.60 -14.39
C GLY A 157 -9.05 2.30 -15.55
N LYS A 158 -9.39 1.28 -16.32
CA LYS A 158 -8.70 0.88 -17.54
C LYS A 158 -8.71 2.01 -18.58
N ILE A 159 -7.55 2.33 -19.16
CA ILE A 159 -7.39 3.35 -20.21
C ILE A 159 -6.86 2.66 -21.47
N GLN A 160 -7.50 2.92 -22.60
CA GLN A 160 -7.01 2.50 -23.90
C GLN A 160 -6.25 3.67 -24.53
N LEU A 161 -4.96 3.48 -24.78
CA LEU A 161 -4.16 4.36 -25.62
C LEU A 161 -4.27 3.95 -27.09
#